data_AF-A0A941NQA9-F1
#
_entry.id   AF-A0A941NQA9-F1
#
_cell.length_a   1.000
_cell.length_b   1.000
_cell.length_c   1.000
_cell.angle_alpha   90.00
_cell.angle_beta   90.00
_cell.angle_gamma   90.00
#
_symmetry.space_group_name_H-M   'P 1'
#
loop_
_entity.id
_entity.type
_entity.pdbx_description
1 polymer ?
#
loop_
_entity_poly.entity_id
_entity_poly.type
_entity_poly.pdbx_seq_one_letter_code
_entity_poly.pdbx_strand_id
1 'polypeptide(L)'
;MLNLDKEEKESKGTAEKSAAIQEIIVTDPSFGEYPGQLPIKQSLRASSEMSKDQEEKLGVFIVKLMKTASLAHEKNQHDENCITRLTTNEFSLYTEKPLKIEEFKALQEKIAFFASKLPENVHLVLSSFAVMTEDKKHLMNIVCYVECGKDPKMHLIVKNHSSMADPSYSIMVQQKKRELYNAIIEDRQDQDYEWDKHAMIREDQLPKFKIAGKDVDCSFNNVFICRTKGGVEFISCVDICLDHHKGVAKKNLDRLIDSSEMKTEILPTKCTHLVTSSTIRKKDENRVGQITHVDPKQSPDHQCKEGCTKEELVLRKSVEKALMSDTPDEPRFGHGEITVRMTPPMAVQDLAPQLLEKVKVHNREVKSVHPKQKQLKGLDAYEVPKEKIKTEKKGPDMLKKLNTMTMPGTEDYRLAERELKTSTESMLSLPQAPMMSHQYSNHQKQNGSLKERAKDSGVSQEFSSENPLNISRKSTIGK
;
A
#
# COMPACT_ATOMS: atom_id res chain seq x y z
N MET A 1 -8.68 -39.62 -61.64
CA MET A 1 -9.34 -39.70 -60.33
C MET A 1 -8.32 -39.27 -59.29
N LEU A 2 -8.61 -38.18 -58.60
CA LEU A 2 -7.68 -37.41 -57.76
C LEU A 2 -7.44 -38.10 -56.42
N ASN A 3 -6.17 -38.28 -56.05
CA ASN A 3 -5.74 -38.59 -54.69
C ASN A 3 -5.97 -37.34 -53.83
N LEU A 4 -6.85 -37.45 -52.85
CA LEU A 4 -7.02 -36.46 -51.79
C LEU A 4 -6.14 -36.88 -50.61
N ASP A 5 -4.96 -36.26 -50.53
CA ASP A 5 -4.13 -36.28 -49.34
C ASP A 5 -4.86 -35.57 -48.20
N LYS A 6 -5.22 -36.34 -47.16
CA LYS A 6 -5.65 -35.80 -45.86
C LYS A 6 -4.41 -35.32 -45.12
N GLU A 7 -4.08 -34.04 -45.26
CA GLU A 7 -3.22 -33.36 -44.29
C GLU A 7 -4.01 -33.08 -43.02
N GLU A 8 -3.81 -33.94 -42.03
CA GLU A 8 -4.25 -33.73 -40.66
C GLU A 8 -3.34 -32.67 -40.01
N LYS A 9 -3.75 -31.40 -40.09
CA LYS A 9 -3.08 -30.30 -39.38
C LYS A 9 -3.37 -30.41 -37.88
N GLU A 10 -2.51 -31.12 -37.15
CA GLU A 10 -2.36 -30.93 -35.71
C GLU A 10 -1.90 -29.48 -35.44
N SER A 11 -2.85 -28.58 -35.22
CA SER A 11 -2.57 -27.28 -34.61
C SER A 11 -2.14 -27.54 -33.17
N LYS A 12 -0.84 -27.67 -32.93
CA LYS A 12 -0.27 -27.54 -31.59
C LYS A 12 -0.54 -26.12 -31.12
N GLY A 13 -1.67 -25.93 -30.43
CA GLY A 13 -1.99 -24.69 -29.75
C GLY A 13 -0.87 -24.41 -28.76
N THR A 14 -0.10 -23.36 -29.03
CA THR A 14 0.77 -22.75 -28.04
C THR A 14 -0.15 -22.21 -26.96
N ALA A 15 -0.28 -22.96 -25.86
CA ALA A 15 -1.01 -22.49 -24.69
C ALA A 15 -0.37 -21.17 -24.24
N GLU A 16 -1.09 -20.07 -24.38
CA GLU A 16 -0.73 -18.80 -23.76
C GLU A 16 -0.50 -19.05 -22.27
N LYS A 17 0.74 -18.84 -21.82
CA LYS A 17 1.06 -18.91 -20.40
C LYS A 17 0.52 -17.65 -19.73
N SER A 18 -0.75 -17.70 -19.34
CA SER A 18 -1.33 -16.68 -18.48
C SER A 18 -0.53 -16.58 -17.19
N ALA A 19 -0.31 -15.37 -16.70
CA ALA A 19 0.20 -15.18 -15.36
C ALA A 19 -0.77 -15.83 -14.36
N ALA A 20 -0.22 -16.67 -13.48
CA ALA A 20 -0.96 -17.21 -12.34
C ALA A 20 -0.57 -16.41 -11.10
N ILE A 21 -1.52 -16.08 -10.26
CA ILE A 21 -1.28 -15.38 -9.00
C ILE A 21 -1.70 -16.28 -7.88
N GLN A 22 -0.71 -16.70 -7.10
CA GLN A 22 -0.93 -17.25 -5.79
C GLN A 22 -0.94 -16.13 -4.77
N GLU A 23 -1.92 -16.16 -3.88
CA GLU A 23 -2.07 -15.12 -2.87
C GLU A 23 -1.96 -15.70 -1.46
N ILE A 24 -1.30 -14.95 -0.60
CA ILE A 24 -1.08 -15.21 0.81
C ILE A 24 -1.76 -14.05 1.52
N ILE A 25 -2.92 -14.34 2.09
CA ILE A 25 -3.71 -13.37 2.81
C ILE A 25 -3.34 -13.47 4.29
N VAL A 26 -2.83 -12.38 4.83
CA VAL A 26 -2.56 -12.23 6.25
C VAL A 26 -3.70 -11.42 6.84
N THR A 27 -4.49 -12.05 7.72
CA THR A 27 -5.58 -11.38 8.43
C THR A 27 -5.27 -11.32 9.92
N ASP A 28 -5.42 -10.15 10.53
CA ASP A 28 -5.48 -10.03 11.98
C ASP A 28 -6.94 -10.19 12.46
N PRO A 29 -7.29 -11.31 13.14
CA PRO A 29 -8.63 -11.53 13.64
C PRO A 29 -9.01 -10.61 14.82
N SER A 30 -8.06 -9.95 15.49
CA SER A 30 -8.38 -9.09 16.64
C SER A 30 -9.12 -7.80 16.25
N PHE A 31 -9.06 -7.38 14.99
CA PHE A 31 -9.90 -6.30 14.49
C PHE A 31 -11.36 -6.74 14.20
N GLY A 32 -11.66 -8.04 14.33
CA GLY A 32 -12.98 -8.62 14.08
C GLY A 32 -14.04 -8.29 15.13
N GLU A 33 -13.65 -8.10 16.39
CA GLU A 33 -14.56 -7.75 17.48
C GLU A 33 -14.49 -6.25 17.74
N TYR A 34 -15.29 -5.48 16.98
CA TYR A 34 -15.66 -4.12 17.37
C TYR A 34 -17.03 -4.18 18.08
N PRO A 35 -17.08 -4.38 19.40
CA PRO A 35 -18.29 -4.10 20.15
C PRO A 35 -18.42 -2.57 20.25
N GLY A 36 -18.99 -1.96 19.21
CA GLY A 36 -19.47 -0.57 19.16
C GLY A 36 -18.59 0.52 19.77
N GLN A 37 -17.99 1.38 18.93
CA GLN A 37 -17.62 2.76 19.29
C GLN A 37 -17.02 2.97 20.69
N LEU A 38 -16.09 2.11 21.14
CA LEU A 38 -15.23 2.53 22.22
C LEU A 38 -14.08 3.31 21.57
N PRO A 39 -14.02 4.65 21.73
CA PRO A 39 -12.79 5.37 21.38
C PRO A 39 -11.66 4.64 22.08
N ILE A 40 -10.56 4.39 21.38
CA ILE A 40 -9.33 3.89 21.98
C ILE A 40 -8.92 4.93 23.04
N LYS A 41 -9.44 4.79 24.26
CA LYS A 41 -9.09 5.59 25.44
C LYS A 41 -7.81 5.01 26.01
N GLN A 42 -6.75 5.01 25.23
CA GLN A 42 -5.42 4.81 25.77
C GLN A 42 -5.02 6.10 26.49
N SER A 43 -5.00 6.01 27.82
CA SER A 43 -4.53 7.07 28.71
C SER A 43 -3.03 7.24 28.50
N LEU A 44 -2.66 8.21 27.68
CA LEU A 44 -1.26 8.59 27.43
C LEU A 44 -0.68 9.26 28.68
N ARG A 45 0.08 8.50 29.48
CA ARG A 45 1.17 9.09 30.28
C ARG A 45 2.33 9.34 29.32
N ALA A 46 2.66 10.60 29.09
CA ALA A 46 3.75 11.01 28.23
C ALA A 46 5.11 10.64 28.84
N SER A 47 5.70 9.54 28.40
CA SER A 47 7.17 9.41 28.36
C SER A 47 7.64 9.81 26.96
N SER A 48 8.59 10.74 26.90
CA SER A 48 9.04 11.41 25.68
C SER A 48 9.99 10.59 24.80
N GLU A 49 10.22 9.31 25.10
CA GLU A 49 11.21 8.45 24.42
C GLU A 49 10.61 7.35 23.52
N MET A 50 9.28 7.26 23.40
CA MET A 50 8.60 6.14 22.73
C MET A 50 8.49 6.21 21.19
N SER A 51 8.97 7.25 20.50
CA SER A 51 8.66 7.40 19.05
C SER A 51 9.47 6.49 18.12
N LYS A 52 10.75 6.21 18.43
CA LYS A 52 11.58 5.31 17.60
C LYS A 52 11.15 3.84 17.71
N ASP A 53 10.47 3.51 18.80
CA ASP A 53 10.11 2.13 19.14
C ASP A 53 9.01 1.56 18.20
N GLN A 54 8.00 2.37 17.83
CA GLN A 54 6.91 1.87 16.96
C GLN A 54 7.37 1.58 15.52
N GLU A 55 8.21 2.45 14.95
CA GLU A 55 8.75 2.28 13.60
C GLU A 55 9.60 1.01 13.51
N GLU A 56 10.50 0.81 14.49
CA GLU A 56 11.38 -0.36 14.51
C GLU A 56 10.57 -1.66 14.67
N LYS A 57 9.62 -1.68 15.61
CA LYS A 57 8.71 -2.81 15.83
C LYS A 57 7.92 -3.16 14.57
N LEU A 58 7.36 -2.15 13.89
CA LEU A 58 6.63 -2.34 12.64
C LEU A 58 7.54 -2.85 11.53
N GLY A 59 8.77 -2.33 11.43
CA GLY A 59 9.78 -2.81 10.50
C GLY A 59 10.15 -4.27 10.73
N VAL A 60 10.39 -4.68 11.98
CA VAL A 60 10.66 -6.09 12.34
C VAL A 60 9.47 -6.97 11.95
N PHE A 61 8.25 -6.54 12.25
CA PHE A 61 7.04 -7.26 11.90
C PHE A 61 6.90 -7.47 10.39
N ILE A 62 7.05 -6.40 9.59
CA ILE A 62 6.97 -6.47 8.13
C ILE A 62 8.06 -7.38 7.55
N VAL A 63 9.28 -7.37 8.11
CA VAL A 63 10.33 -8.30 7.68
C VAL A 63 9.96 -9.76 7.94
N LYS A 64 9.27 -10.07 9.05
CA LYS A 64 8.74 -11.44 9.29
C LYS A 64 7.70 -11.82 8.22
N LEU A 65 6.81 -10.90 7.84
CA LEU A 65 5.84 -11.11 6.77
C LEU A 65 6.53 -11.37 5.42
N MET A 66 7.52 -10.54 5.07
CA MET A 66 8.33 -10.68 3.85
C MET A 66 9.01 -12.05 3.76
N LYS A 67 9.60 -12.53 4.87
CA LYS A 67 10.17 -13.89 4.94
C LYS A 67 9.12 -14.96 4.67
N THR A 68 7.93 -14.80 5.23
CA THR A 68 6.79 -15.71 4.99
C THR A 68 6.42 -15.76 3.51
N ALA A 69 6.33 -14.59 2.86
CA ALA A 69 6.05 -14.49 1.43
C ALA A 69 7.13 -15.18 0.57
N SER A 70 8.42 -14.98 0.90
CA SER A 70 9.55 -15.63 0.22
C SER A 70 9.46 -17.15 0.29
N LEU A 71 9.25 -17.70 1.50
CA LEU A 71 9.20 -19.15 1.71
C LEU A 71 8.02 -19.80 0.99
N ALA A 72 6.89 -19.10 0.94
CA ALA A 72 5.73 -19.56 0.18
C ALA A 72 5.98 -19.46 -1.33
N HIS A 73 6.65 -18.42 -1.82
CA HIS A 73 7.03 -18.29 -3.23
C HIS A 73 7.95 -19.44 -3.67
N GLU A 74 9.02 -19.71 -2.91
CA GLU A 74 9.98 -20.79 -3.19
C GLU A 74 9.31 -22.16 -3.32
N LYS A 75 8.27 -22.43 -2.52
CA LYS A 75 7.54 -23.71 -2.55
C LYS A 75 6.68 -23.89 -3.79
N ASN A 76 6.27 -22.80 -4.44
CA ASN A 76 5.31 -22.81 -5.54
C ASN A 76 5.90 -22.27 -6.85
N GLN A 77 7.22 -22.03 -6.87
CA GLN A 77 7.90 -21.49 -8.04
C GLN A 77 8.04 -22.55 -9.13
N HIS A 78 7.05 -22.58 -10.03
CA HIS A 78 7.02 -23.48 -11.17
C HIS A 78 6.92 -22.74 -12.51
N ASP A 79 6.60 -21.44 -12.51
CA ASP A 79 6.47 -20.61 -13.70
C ASP A 79 7.03 -19.19 -13.45
N GLU A 80 7.69 -18.62 -14.45
CA GLU A 80 8.23 -17.25 -14.45
C GLU A 80 7.15 -16.15 -14.43
N ASN A 81 5.90 -16.51 -14.67
CA ASN A 81 4.74 -15.64 -14.59
C ASN A 81 3.87 -15.94 -13.36
N CYS A 82 4.34 -16.82 -12.47
CA CYS A 82 3.68 -17.07 -11.18
C CYS A 82 4.06 -15.97 -10.20
N ILE A 83 3.05 -15.25 -9.69
CA ILE A 83 3.18 -14.23 -8.66
C ILE A 83 2.79 -14.81 -7.32
N THR A 84 3.57 -14.51 -6.29
CA THR A 84 3.19 -14.74 -4.91
C THR A 84 2.94 -13.41 -4.23
N ARG A 85 1.71 -13.15 -3.84
CA ARG A 85 1.32 -11.88 -3.22
C ARG A 85 1.03 -12.05 -1.75
N LEU A 86 1.68 -11.29 -0.88
CA LEU A 86 1.28 -11.16 0.53
C LEU A 86 0.39 -9.93 0.69
N THR A 87 -0.82 -10.11 1.21
CA THR A 87 -1.78 -9.02 1.41
C THR A 87 -2.23 -8.97 2.86
N THR A 88 -2.17 -7.80 3.49
CA THR A 88 -2.72 -7.56 4.84
C THR A 88 -4.11 -6.90 4.77
N ASN A 89 -4.93 -7.02 5.82
CA ASN A 89 -6.23 -6.35 5.89
C ASN A 89 -6.10 -4.84 6.17
N GLU A 90 -7.12 -4.06 5.83
CA GLU A 90 -7.16 -2.64 6.21
C GLU A 90 -6.91 -2.46 7.72
N PHE A 91 -6.12 -1.44 8.08
CA PHE A 91 -5.72 -1.09 9.45
C PHE A 91 -4.75 -2.05 10.16
N SER A 92 -4.26 -3.11 9.51
CA SER A 92 -3.34 -4.07 10.15
C SER A 92 -2.03 -3.46 10.67
N LEU A 93 -1.63 -2.33 10.09
CA LEU A 93 -0.35 -1.68 10.37
C LEU A 93 -0.55 -0.33 11.07
N TYR A 94 -1.73 -0.11 11.65
CA TYR A 94 -2.01 1.05 12.49
C TYR A 94 -1.32 0.88 13.85
N THR A 95 -0.66 1.93 14.29
CA THR A 95 0.06 2.01 15.56
C THR A 95 -0.73 2.84 16.58
N GLU A 96 -0.28 2.86 17.85
CA GLU A 96 -0.93 3.65 18.92
C GLU A 96 -1.02 5.15 18.57
N LYS A 97 -0.01 5.67 17.88
CA LYS A 97 0.01 7.03 17.33
C LYS A 97 0.21 6.94 15.82
N PRO A 98 -0.34 7.85 15.02
CA PRO A 98 -0.07 7.84 13.59
C PRO A 98 1.41 8.11 13.35
N LEU A 99 1.97 7.50 12.31
CA LEU A 99 3.35 7.72 11.90
C LEU A 99 3.49 9.17 11.40
N LYS A 100 4.61 9.80 11.73
CA LYS A 100 5.02 11.04 11.05
C LYS A 100 5.51 10.72 9.64
N ILE A 101 5.57 11.75 8.78
CA ILE A 101 6.08 11.62 7.41
C ILE A 101 7.51 11.04 7.39
N GLU A 102 8.37 11.46 8.31
CA GLU A 102 9.76 11.00 8.40
C GLU A 102 9.87 9.56 8.88
N GLU A 103 9.06 9.18 9.87
CA GLU A 103 8.97 7.81 10.40
C GLU A 103 8.45 6.86 9.32
N PHE A 104 7.40 7.27 8.59
CA PHE A 104 6.87 6.50 7.47
C PHE A 104 7.91 6.35 6.34
N LYS A 105 8.63 7.43 5.99
CA LYS A 105 9.71 7.39 4.99
C LYS A 105 10.82 6.41 5.39
N ALA A 106 11.30 6.49 6.63
CA ALA A 106 12.36 5.62 7.13
C ALA A 106 11.93 4.14 7.11
N LEU A 107 10.66 3.87 7.47
CA LEU A 107 10.08 2.54 7.32
C LEU A 107 10.03 2.08 5.85
N GLN A 108 9.65 2.96 4.91
CA GLN A 108 9.64 2.61 3.48
C GLN A 108 11.04 2.31 2.93
N GLU A 109 12.08 3.04 3.37
CA GLU A 109 13.48 2.74 3.03
C GLU A 109 13.89 1.33 3.51
N LYS A 110 13.51 0.97 4.75
CA LYS A 110 13.73 -0.36 5.29
C LYS A 110 13.00 -1.43 4.47
N ILE A 111 11.73 -1.18 4.11
CA ILE A 111 10.94 -2.08 3.26
C ILE A 111 11.60 -2.24 1.89
N ALA A 112 11.99 -1.16 1.22
CA ALA A 112 12.66 -1.21 -0.08
C ALA A 112 13.96 -2.03 -0.01
N PHE A 113 14.78 -1.81 1.02
CA PHE A 113 16.00 -2.58 1.23
C PHE A 113 15.74 -4.08 1.34
N PHE A 114 14.77 -4.51 2.16
CA PHE A 114 14.46 -5.94 2.27
C PHE A 114 13.75 -6.50 1.03
N ALA A 115 12.88 -5.72 0.39
CA ALA A 115 12.21 -6.11 -0.85
C ALA A 115 13.22 -6.36 -1.99
N SER A 116 14.35 -5.64 -1.98
CA SER A 116 15.43 -5.84 -2.94
C SER A 116 16.11 -7.22 -2.86
N LYS A 117 15.94 -7.90 -1.72
CA LYS A 117 16.51 -9.21 -1.42
C LYS A 117 15.52 -10.36 -1.61
N LEU A 118 14.25 -10.05 -1.84
CA LEU A 118 13.22 -11.04 -2.13
C LEU A 118 13.26 -11.43 -3.61
N PRO A 119 12.79 -12.63 -3.97
CA PRO A 119 12.63 -13.02 -5.36
C PRO A 119 11.72 -12.05 -6.14
N GLU A 120 12.01 -11.87 -7.43
CA GLU A 120 11.04 -11.29 -8.37
C GLU A 120 9.73 -12.08 -8.34
N ASN A 121 8.63 -11.43 -8.71
CA ASN A 121 7.26 -11.95 -8.59
C ASN A 121 6.77 -12.17 -7.15
N VAL A 122 7.53 -11.80 -6.12
CA VAL A 122 6.96 -11.56 -4.79
C VAL A 122 6.39 -10.16 -4.74
N HIS A 123 5.11 -10.06 -4.38
CA HIS A 123 4.41 -8.78 -4.26
C HIS A 123 3.91 -8.61 -2.83
N LEU A 124 3.99 -7.40 -2.29
CA LEU A 124 3.50 -7.08 -0.96
C LEU A 124 2.40 -6.02 -1.06
N VAL A 125 1.27 -6.25 -0.40
CA VAL A 125 0.16 -5.30 -0.27
C VAL A 125 -0.03 -5.05 1.21
N LEU A 126 0.74 -4.09 1.71
CA LEU A 126 0.80 -3.71 3.11
C LEU A 126 -0.32 -2.68 3.38
N SER A 127 -1.52 -3.21 3.65
CA SER A 127 -2.70 -2.44 4.04
C SER A 127 -2.86 -2.46 5.57
N SER A 128 -3.08 -1.35 6.23
CA SER A 128 -2.70 -0.01 5.81
C SER A 128 -2.03 0.73 6.96
N PHE A 129 -1.37 1.85 6.65
CA PHE A 129 -0.64 2.68 7.60
C PHE A 129 -1.42 3.97 7.89
N ALA A 130 -1.42 4.37 9.15
CA ALA A 130 -1.92 5.66 9.62
C ALA A 130 -0.78 6.68 9.56
N VAL A 131 -0.81 7.63 8.61
CA VAL A 131 0.26 8.62 8.41
C VAL A 131 -0.28 10.03 8.58
N MET A 132 0.28 10.79 9.51
CA MET A 132 -0.14 12.17 9.76
C MET A 132 0.52 13.14 8.78
N THR A 133 -0.24 14.10 8.27
CA THR A 133 0.30 15.18 7.43
C THR A 133 1.22 16.11 8.21
N GLU A 134 2.10 16.83 7.50
CA GLU A 134 3.06 17.76 8.11
C GLU A 134 2.37 18.89 8.91
N ASP A 135 1.21 19.35 8.43
CA ASP A 135 0.41 20.38 9.12
C ASP A 135 -0.34 19.85 10.36
N LYS A 136 -0.24 18.54 10.63
CA LYS A 136 -0.86 17.83 11.77
C LYS A 136 -2.36 18.01 11.85
N LYS A 137 -3.03 18.21 10.70
CA LYS A 137 -4.49 18.31 10.63
C LYS A 137 -5.12 17.03 10.11
N HIS A 138 -4.45 16.34 9.20
CA HIS A 138 -5.02 15.21 8.50
C HIS A 138 -4.29 13.91 8.79
N LEU A 139 -5.03 12.83 8.63
CA LEU A 139 -4.58 11.45 8.68
C LEU A 139 -4.78 10.82 7.31
N MET A 140 -3.69 10.34 6.71
CA MET A 140 -3.73 9.53 5.50
C MET A 140 -3.79 8.06 5.89
N ASN A 141 -4.73 7.33 5.29
CA ASN A 141 -4.78 5.88 5.30
C ASN A 141 -4.08 5.38 4.03
N ILE A 142 -2.86 4.85 4.18
CA ILE A 142 -1.97 4.54 3.06
C ILE A 142 -1.78 3.04 2.93
N VAL A 143 -2.00 2.49 1.73
CA VAL A 143 -1.54 1.15 1.35
C VAL A 143 -0.19 1.26 0.64
N CYS A 144 0.76 0.44 1.03
CA CYS A 144 2.01 0.28 0.29
C CYS A 144 1.97 -1.00 -0.53
N TYR A 145 1.96 -0.87 -1.86
CA TYR A 145 2.13 -1.98 -2.79
C TYR A 145 3.58 -2.04 -3.26
N VAL A 146 4.24 -3.19 -3.10
CA VAL A 146 5.65 -3.39 -3.45
C VAL A 146 5.80 -4.55 -4.43
N GLU A 147 6.35 -4.27 -5.61
CA GLU A 147 6.87 -5.29 -6.54
C GLU A 147 8.31 -5.57 -6.12
N CYS A 148 8.59 -6.77 -5.62
CA CYS A 148 9.91 -7.13 -5.10
C CYS A 148 10.86 -7.63 -6.20
N GLY A 149 12.13 -7.78 -5.85
CA GLY A 149 13.21 -8.12 -6.78
C GLY A 149 14.35 -7.10 -6.68
N LYS A 150 15.43 -7.30 -7.45
CA LYS A 150 16.66 -6.49 -7.34
C LYS A 150 16.41 -4.97 -7.37
N ASP A 151 15.41 -4.55 -8.13
CA ASP A 151 15.02 -3.15 -8.26
C ASP A 151 13.55 -2.97 -7.86
N PRO A 152 13.24 -2.91 -6.55
CA PRO A 152 11.86 -2.92 -6.09
C PRO A 152 11.12 -1.65 -6.57
N LYS A 153 9.83 -1.82 -6.85
CA LYS A 153 8.92 -0.74 -7.25
C LYS A 153 7.81 -0.60 -6.22
N MET A 154 7.60 0.63 -5.75
CA MET A 154 6.64 0.92 -4.69
C MET A 154 5.55 1.84 -5.22
N HIS A 155 4.32 1.56 -4.81
CA HIS A 155 3.15 2.41 -5.05
C HIS A 155 2.51 2.72 -3.72
N LEU A 156 2.44 4.01 -3.36
CA LEU A 156 1.89 4.49 -2.10
C LEU A 156 0.49 5.06 -2.35
N ILE A 157 -0.53 4.28 -2.01
CA ILE A 157 -1.93 4.53 -2.40
C ILE A 157 -2.67 5.10 -1.19
N VAL A 158 -3.14 6.33 -1.32
CA VAL A 158 -3.93 7.00 -0.28
C VAL A 158 -5.41 6.69 -0.50
N LYS A 159 -6.11 6.29 0.56
CA LYS A 159 -7.56 6.07 0.55
C LYS A 159 -8.29 7.33 0.08
N ASN A 160 -9.18 7.18 -0.89
CA ASN A 160 -9.89 8.30 -1.51
C ASN A 160 -11.09 8.75 -0.66
N HIS A 161 -11.76 7.81 0.01
CA HIS A 161 -12.99 8.05 0.77
C HIS A 161 -12.89 7.50 2.19
N SER A 162 -12.95 8.38 3.19
CA SER A 162 -13.07 7.96 4.58
C SER A 162 -14.44 7.33 4.88
N SER A 163 -14.45 6.36 5.79
CA SER A 163 -15.68 5.80 6.38
C SER A 163 -15.88 6.34 7.79
N MET A 164 -17.13 6.45 8.24
CA MET A 164 -17.46 6.76 9.64
C MET A 164 -16.98 5.69 10.62
N ALA A 165 -16.64 4.50 10.12
CA ALA A 165 -16.08 3.41 10.90
C ALA A 165 -14.54 3.39 10.92
N ASP A 166 -13.88 4.34 10.23
CA ASP A 166 -12.42 4.39 10.22
C ASP A 166 -11.90 4.77 11.62
N PRO A 167 -10.78 4.18 12.08
CA PRO A 167 -10.15 4.58 13.33
C PRO A 167 -9.79 6.07 13.33
N SER A 168 -10.13 6.78 14.40
CA SER A 168 -9.75 8.18 14.57
C SER A 168 -8.58 8.33 15.54
N TYR A 169 -7.73 9.32 15.26
CA TYR A 169 -6.60 9.68 16.10
C TYR A 169 -6.80 11.07 16.68
N SER A 170 -6.21 11.31 17.86
CA SER A 170 -6.15 12.64 18.44
C SER A 170 -4.74 12.96 18.90
N ILE A 171 -4.34 14.21 18.70
CA ILE A 171 -3.04 14.73 19.10
C ILE A 171 -3.21 15.89 20.08
N MET A 172 -2.15 16.20 20.83
CA MET A 172 -2.10 17.39 21.68
C MET A 172 -1.45 18.53 20.92
N VAL A 173 -2.18 19.63 20.71
CA VAL A 173 -1.67 20.87 20.11
C VAL A 173 -1.94 22.00 21.09
N GLN A 174 -0.88 22.66 21.57
CA GLN A 174 -0.99 23.75 22.56
C GLN A 174 -1.82 23.35 23.79
N GLN A 175 -1.54 22.16 24.35
CA GLN A 175 -2.26 21.58 25.50
C GLN A 175 -3.75 21.29 25.28
N LYS A 176 -4.26 21.43 24.05
CA LYS A 176 -5.62 21.02 23.67
C LYS A 176 -5.58 19.74 22.86
N LYS A 177 -6.49 18.82 23.17
CA LYS A 177 -6.71 17.62 22.38
C LYS A 177 -7.40 18.04 21.08
N ARG A 178 -6.83 17.66 19.95
CA ARG A 178 -7.35 17.90 18.60
C ARG A 178 -7.48 16.56 17.87
N GLU A 179 -8.63 16.31 17.29
CA GLU A 179 -8.86 15.15 16.43
C GLU A 179 -8.21 15.39 15.06
N LEU A 180 -7.63 14.33 14.48
CA LEU A 180 -7.13 14.33 13.11
C LEU A 180 -8.26 13.92 12.17
N TYR A 181 -8.42 14.67 11.09
CA TYR A 181 -9.42 14.36 10.06
C TYR A 181 -8.84 13.35 9.06
N ASN A 182 -9.61 12.34 8.68
CA ASN A 182 -9.18 11.46 7.59
C ASN A 182 -9.07 12.26 6.28
N ALA A 183 -7.98 12.06 5.56
CA ALA A 183 -7.74 12.67 4.26
C ALA A 183 -8.83 12.26 3.26
N ILE A 184 -9.37 13.24 2.54
CA ILE A 184 -10.34 13.04 1.46
C ILE A 184 -9.92 13.88 0.26
N ILE A 185 -10.19 13.42 -0.95
CA ILE A 185 -9.86 14.13 -2.20
C ILE A 185 -10.76 15.34 -2.41
N GLU A 186 -10.14 16.45 -2.86
CA GLU A 186 -10.83 17.71 -3.15
C GLU A 186 -11.69 17.70 -4.43
N ASP A 187 -11.44 16.81 -5.39
CA ASP A 187 -12.14 16.70 -6.68
C ASP A 187 -13.63 16.24 -6.60
N ARG A 188 -14.27 16.42 -5.44
CA ARG A 188 -15.73 16.28 -5.33
C ARG A 188 -16.39 17.53 -5.90
N GLN A 189 -16.79 17.47 -7.17
CA GLN A 189 -17.83 18.36 -7.71
C GLN A 189 -19.21 18.12 -7.08
N ASP A 190 -19.36 17.11 -6.23
CA ASP A 190 -20.57 16.84 -5.45
C ASP A 190 -20.71 17.91 -4.36
N GLN A 191 -21.37 19.03 -4.71
CA GLN A 191 -21.58 20.23 -3.88
C GLN A 191 -22.34 19.99 -2.57
N ASP A 192 -22.91 18.80 -2.36
CA ASP A 192 -23.83 18.52 -1.25
C ASP A 192 -23.15 18.05 0.06
N TYR A 193 -21.82 17.90 0.08
CA TYR A 193 -21.06 17.55 1.30
C TYR A 193 -20.42 18.80 1.93
N GLU A 194 -21.23 19.67 2.55
CA GLU A 194 -20.73 20.80 3.35
C GLU A 194 -19.93 20.38 4.60
N TRP A 195 -19.98 19.09 4.97
CA TRP A 195 -19.61 18.66 6.32
C TRP A 195 -18.12 18.68 6.65
N ASP A 196 -17.19 18.78 5.67
CA ASP A 196 -15.77 18.80 6.05
C ASP A 196 -14.82 19.41 5.02
N LYS A 197 -15.01 20.70 4.71
CA LYS A 197 -13.98 21.50 3.98
C LYS A 197 -12.60 21.46 4.66
N HIS A 198 -12.53 21.03 5.91
CA HIS A 198 -11.29 20.92 6.69
C HIS A 198 -10.61 19.55 6.60
N ALA A 199 -11.21 18.55 5.95
CA ALA A 199 -10.64 17.21 5.76
C ALA A 199 -10.02 16.98 4.37
N MET A 200 -10.17 17.96 3.47
CA MET A 200 -9.76 17.84 2.07
C MET A 200 -8.25 18.03 1.92
N ILE A 201 -7.60 17.08 1.24
CA ILE A 201 -6.21 17.17 0.81
C ILE A 201 -6.20 17.11 -0.72
N ARG A 202 -5.47 18.02 -1.35
CA ARG A 202 -5.23 17.97 -2.79
C ARG A 202 -4.09 17.03 -3.14
N GLU A 203 -4.10 16.50 -4.36
CA GLU A 203 -3.02 15.64 -4.84
C GLU A 203 -1.66 16.35 -4.85
N ASP A 204 -1.60 17.67 -5.13
CA ASP A 204 -0.36 18.48 -5.07
C ASP A 204 0.19 18.66 -3.64
N GLN A 205 -0.61 18.33 -2.62
CA GLN A 205 -0.22 18.39 -1.21
C GLN A 205 0.20 17.04 -0.64
N LEU A 206 0.07 15.95 -1.41
CA LEU A 206 0.52 14.64 -0.97
C LEU A 206 2.05 14.60 -0.86
N PRO A 207 2.60 13.88 0.12
CA PRO A 207 4.03 13.80 0.31
C PRO A 207 4.69 13.09 -0.88
N LYS A 208 5.86 13.61 -1.25
CA LYS A 208 6.75 13.01 -2.24
C LYS A 208 7.99 12.50 -1.53
N PHE A 209 8.29 11.22 -1.74
CA PHE A 209 9.44 10.59 -1.08
C PHE A 209 10.53 10.31 -2.09
N LYS A 210 11.77 10.33 -1.61
CA LYS A 210 12.88 9.65 -2.24
C LYS A 210 13.17 8.40 -1.43
N ILE A 211 12.90 7.23 -2.00
CA ILE A 211 13.09 5.91 -1.38
C ILE A 211 14.08 5.13 -2.25
N ALA A 212 15.17 4.64 -1.65
CA ALA A 212 16.26 3.98 -2.36
C ALA A 212 16.77 4.78 -3.57
N GLY A 213 16.78 6.11 -3.45
CA GLY A 213 17.20 7.04 -4.50
C GLY A 213 16.17 7.33 -5.60
N LYS A 214 15.02 6.66 -5.60
CA LYS A 214 13.93 6.85 -6.56
C LYS A 214 12.83 7.74 -6.01
N ASP A 215 12.22 8.54 -6.86
CA ASP A 215 11.04 9.32 -6.49
C ASP A 215 9.81 8.40 -6.41
N VAL A 216 9.11 8.47 -5.28
CA VAL A 216 7.90 7.69 -4.99
C VAL A 216 6.88 8.65 -4.39
N ASP A 217 5.83 8.91 -5.16
CA ASP A 217 4.77 9.82 -4.76
C ASP A 217 3.64 9.05 -4.08
N CYS A 218 3.09 9.62 -3.00
CA CYS A 218 1.75 9.24 -2.58
C CYS A 218 0.74 9.70 -3.64
N SER A 219 -0.19 8.81 -4.01
CA SER A 219 -1.24 9.15 -4.96
C SER A 219 -2.58 8.58 -4.53
N PHE A 220 -3.64 9.24 -4.96
CA PHE A 220 -5.00 8.72 -4.90
C PHE A 220 -5.32 7.76 -6.04
N ASN A 221 -4.46 7.71 -7.07
CA ASN A 221 -4.56 6.73 -8.13
C ASN A 221 -4.17 5.35 -7.58
N ASN A 222 -5.13 4.43 -7.67
CA ASN A 222 -5.00 3.09 -7.16
C ASN A 222 -4.96 2.03 -8.26
N VAL A 223 -4.62 2.45 -9.48
CA VAL A 223 -4.47 1.62 -10.67
C VAL A 223 -3.07 1.81 -11.25
N PHE A 224 -2.36 0.70 -11.46
CA PHE A 224 -1.01 0.71 -12.00
C PHE A 224 -0.70 -0.58 -12.77
N ILE A 225 0.28 -0.51 -13.67
CA ILE A 225 0.75 -1.66 -14.45
C ILE A 225 1.89 -2.35 -13.70
N CYS A 226 1.74 -3.66 -13.54
CA CYS A 226 2.75 -4.56 -13.01
C CYS A 226 3.32 -5.43 -14.14
N ARG A 227 4.53 -5.95 -13.92
CA ARG A 227 5.19 -6.86 -14.85
C ARG A 227 5.80 -8.04 -14.11
N THR A 228 5.53 -9.24 -14.59
CA THR A 228 6.16 -10.47 -14.09
C THR A 228 7.60 -10.58 -14.58
N LYS A 229 8.38 -11.47 -13.95
CA LYS A 229 9.72 -11.89 -14.37
C LYS A 229 9.75 -12.39 -15.82
N GLY A 230 8.72 -13.13 -16.26
CA GLY A 230 8.58 -13.57 -17.65
C GLY A 230 8.26 -12.45 -18.65
N GLY A 231 8.03 -11.23 -18.17
CA GLY A 231 7.74 -10.05 -18.97
C GLY A 231 6.25 -9.85 -19.28
N VAL A 232 5.36 -10.69 -18.74
CA VAL A 232 3.91 -10.53 -18.86
C VAL A 232 3.45 -9.34 -18.01
N GLU A 233 2.77 -8.40 -18.65
CA GLU A 233 2.15 -7.22 -18.01
C GLU A 233 0.69 -7.46 -17.68
N PHE A 234 0.25 -6.86 -16.57
CA PHE A 234 -1.15 -6.88 -16.14
C PHE A 234 -1.45 -5.61 -15.33
N ILE A 235 -2.72 -5.24 -15.28
CA ILE A 235 -3.20 -4.12 -14.47
C ILE A 235 -3.44 -4.61 -13.04
N SER A 236 -2.90 -3.91 -12.05
CA SER A 236 -3.24 -4.11 -10.65
C SER A 236 -4.04 -2.93 -10.13
N CYS A 237 -5.12 -3.22 -9.42
CA CYS A 237 -5.99 -2.25 -8.77
C CYS A 237 -6.06 -2.56 -7.27
N VAL A 238 -5.98 -1.55 -6.40
CA VAL A 238 -6.13 -1.72 -4.95
C VAL A 238 -7.16 -0.74 -4.39
N ASP A 239 -8.39 -1.19 -4.18
CA ASP A 239 -9.39 -0.39 -3.48
C ASP A 239 -9.27 -0.55 -1.95
N ILE A 240 -9.36 0.57 -1.23
CA ILE A 240 -9.34 0.61 0.24
C ILE A 240 -10.76 0.87 0.73
N CYS A 241 -11.40 -0.18 1.22
CA CYS A 241 -12.70 -0.10 1.89
C CYS A 241 -13.77 0.62 1.05
N LEU A 242 -14.22 1.80 1.48
CA LEU A 242 -15.28 2.58 0.82
C LEU A 242 -14.93 2.94 -0.64
N ASP A 243 -13.65 2.95 -1.02
CA ASP A 243 -13.21 3.18 -2.39
C ASP A 243 -13.80 2.15 -3.37
N HIS A 244 -13.87 0.87 -2.96
CA HIS A 244 -14.53 -0.17 -3.76
C HIS A 244 -16.03 0.10 -3.91
N HIS A 245 -16.69 0.53 -2.84
CA HIS A 245 -18.11 0.88 -2.90
C HIS A 245 -18.37 2.07 -3.84
N LYS A 246 -17.39 2.98 -3.96
CA LYS A 246 -17.46 4.17 -4.82
C LYS A 246 -16.92 3.94 -6.24
N GLY A 247 -16.43 2.73 -6.53
CA GLY A 247 -15.88 2.34 -7.83
C GLY A 247 -14.65 3.15 -8.21
N VAL A 248 -13.78 3.46 -7.24
CA VAL A 248 -12.60 4.30 -7.45
C VAL A 248 -11.65 3.68 -8.46
N ALA A 249 -11.24 2.43 -8.27
CA ALA A 249 -10.37 1.73 -9.23
C ALA A 249 -10.97 1.69 -10.65
N LYS A 250 -12.28 1.46 -10.77
CA LYS A 250 -12.98 1.46 -12.06
C LYS A 250 -12.90 2.83 -12.74
N LYS A 251 -13.17 3.91 -12.01
CA LYS A 251 -13.09 5.29 -12.52
C LYS A 251 -11.66 5.67 -12.89
N ASN A 252 -10.69 5.31 -12.07
CA ASN A 252 -9.27 5.60 -12.32
C ASN A 252 -8.75 4.83 -13.53
N LEU A 253 -9.13 3.57 -13.72
CA LEU A 253 -8.79 2.83 -14.93
C LEU A 253 -9.46 3.42 -16.17
N ASP A 254 -10.72 3.85 -16.07
CA ASP A 254 -11.41 4.52 -17.17
C ASP A 254 -10.67 5.79 -17.62
N ARG A 255 -10.28 6.63 -16.64
CA ARG A 255 -9.46 7.83 -16.87
C ARG A 255 -8.10 7.49 -17.46
N LEU A 256 -7.47 6.39 -17.03
CA LEU A 256 -6.19 5.93 -17.55
C LEU A 256 -6.29 5.54 -19.03
N ILE A 257 -7.34 4.81 -19.41
CA ILE A 257 -7.62 4.42 -20.80
C ILE A 257 -7.80 5.67 -21.68
N ASP A 258 -8.56 6.64 -21.19
CA ASP A 258 -8.88 7.85 -21.95
C ASP A 258 -7.75 8.91 -21.90
N SER A 259 -6.66 8.66 -21.16
CA SER A 259 -5.60 9.65 -20.93
C SER A 259 -4.77 9.91 -22.19
N SER A 260 -4.35 11.16 -22.39
CA SER A 260 -3.47 11.51 -23.50
C SER A 260 -2.10 10.85 -23.41
N GLU A 261 -1.64 10.55 -22.21
CA GLU A 261 -0.35 9.88 -21.95
C GLU A 261 -0.37 8.43 -22.46
N MET A 262 -1.54 7.78 -22.42
CA MET A 262 -1.69 6.40 -22.87
C MET A 262 -1.93 6.26 -24.38
N LYS A 263 -2.11 7.36 -25.13
CA LYS A 263 -2.33 7.32 -26.60
C LYS A 263 -1.19 6.71 -27.40
N THR A 264 -0.03 6.54 -26.77
CA THR A 264 1.13 5.88 -27.36
C THR A 264 1.43 4.56 -26.67
N GLU A 265 0.59 4.02 -25.80
CA GLU A 265 0.91 2.80 -25.05
C GLU A 265 -0.19 1.76 -25.16
N ILE A 266 0.23 0.50 -25.34
CA ILE A 266 -0.68 -0.65 -25.33
C ILE A 266 -0.97 -1.01 -23.88
N LEU A 267 -2.25 -1.02 -23.52
CA LEU A 267 -2.69 -1.37 -22.17
C LEU A 267 -2.91 -2.89 -22.04
N PRO A 268 -2.53 -3.50 -20.90
CA PRO A 268 -2.83 -4.91 -20.64
C PRO A 268 -4.34 -5.18 -20.58
N THR A 269 -4.75 -6.35 -21.06
CA THR A 269 -6.15 -6.83 -21.00
C THR A 269 -6.45 -7.63 -19.74
N LYS A 270 -5.40 -8.09 -19.07
CA LYS A 270 -5.47 -8.85 -17.82
C LYS A 270 -5.36 -7.95 -16.62
N CYS A 271 -6.08 -8.28 -15.55
CA CYS A 271 -6.05 -7.49 -14.33
C CYS A 271 -6.22 -8.29 -13.04
N THR A 272 -5.82 -7.66 -11.94
CA THR A 272 -6.04 -8.14 -10.58
C THR A 272 -6.67 -7.03 -9.78
N HIS A 273 -7.85 -7.30 -9.19
CA HIS A 273 -8.54 -6.33 -8.37
C HIS A 273 -8.47 -6.75 -6.90
N LEU A 274 -7.70 -6.02 -6.12
CA LEU A 274 -7.57 -6.23 -4.68
C LEU A 274 -8.48 -5.24 -3.96
N VAL A 275 -9.26 -5.74 -3.01
CA VAL A 275 -10.00 -4.91 -2.06
C VAL A 275 -9.44 -5.22 -0.68
N THR A 276 -8.95 -4.21 0.02
CA THR A 276 -8.57 -4.34 1.43
C THR A 276 -9.60 -3.60 2.27
N SER A 277 -10.28 -4.31 3.16
CA SER A 277 -11.32 -3.72 4.00
C SER A 277 -11.48 -4.47 5.31
N SER A 278 -12.11 -3.81 6.27
CA SER A 278 -12.56 -4.40 7.53
C SER A 278 -14.10 -4.56 7.61
N THR A 279 -14.87 -3.98 6.69
CA THR A 279 -16.31 -3.77 6.88
C THR A 279 -17.19 -3.79 5.64
N ILE A 280 -16.66 -3.59 4.43
CA ILE A 280 -17.51 -3.36 3.25
C ILE A 280 -17.78 -4.63 2.45
N ARG A 281 -19.00 -4.73 1.91
CA ARG A 281 -19.36 -5.81 0.99
C ARG A 281 -18.77 -5.62 -0.39
N LYS A 282 -18.35 -6.73 -1.00
CA LYS A 282 -18.02 -6.76 -2.43
C LYS A 282 -19.22 -6.27 -3.23
N LYS A 283 -19.00 -5.23 -4.04
CA LYS A 283 -19.93 -4.78 -5.07
C LYS A 283 -19.44 -5.20 -6.45
N ASP A 284 -20.09 -6.17 -7.06
CA ASP A 284 -19.71 -6.65 -8.40
C ASP A 284 -19.81 -5.58 -9.48
N GLU A 285 -20.74 -4.63 -9.37
CA GLU A 285 -20.91 -3.50 -10.30
C GLU A 285 -19.66 -2.59 -10.43
N ASN A 286 -18.85 -2.55 -9.37
CA ASN A 286 -17.65 -1.71 -9.26
C ASN A 286 -16.35 -2.46 -9.56
N ARG A 287 -16.42 -3.75 -9.89
CA ARG A 287 -15.22 -4.55 -10.11
C ARG A 287 -14.52 -4.17 -11.42
N VAL A 288 -13.19 -4.08 -11.38
CA VAL A 288 -12.34 -3.98 -12.58
C VAL A 288 -12.08 -5.35 -13.21
N GLY A 289 -12.11 -6.41 -12.40
CA GLY A 289 -11.97 -7.81 -12.82
C GLY A 289 -12.38 -8.74 -11.68
N GLN A 290 -11.75 -9.91 -11.56
CA GLN A 290 -11.97 -10.77 -10.40
C GLN A 290 -11.41 -10.11 -9.13
N ILE A 291 -12.23 -10.08 -8.08
CA ILE A 291 -11.89 -9.46 -6.80
C ILE A 291 -11.28 -10.48 -5.86
N THR A 292 -10.02 -10.28 -5.48
CA THR A 292 -9.53 -10.78 -4.20
C THR A 292 -9.89 -9.76 -3.11
N HIS A 293 -10.63 -10.20 -2.10
CA HIS A 293 -11.00 -9.35 -0.98
C HIS A 293 -10.37 -9.86 0.29
N VAL A 294 -9.63 -8.98 0.93
CA VAL A 294 -9.01 -9.22 2.22
C VAL A 294 -9.85 -8.49 3.25
N ASP A 295 -10.81 -9.23 3.80
CA ASP A 295 -11.67 -8.81 4.91
C ASP A 295 -11.78 -9.95 5.93
N PRO A 296 -11.39 -9.72 7.20
CA PRO A 296 -11.48 -10.74 8.25
C PRO A 296 -12.93 -11.15 8.55
N LYS A 297 -13.93 -10.29 8.32
CA LYS A 297 -15.35 -10.54 8.59
C LYS A 297 -16.11 -11.11 7.39
N GLN A 298 -15.68 -10.77 6.18
CA GLN A 298 -16.40 -11.12 4.95
C GLN A 298 -15.65 -12.03 4.00
N SER A 299 -14.44 -12.48 4.36
CA SER A 299 -13.85 -13.64 3.70
C SER A 299 -14.89 -14.77 3.75
N PRO A 300 -15.35 -15.33 2.62
CA PRO A 300 -16.48 -16.27 2.55
C PRO A 300 -16.29 -17.62 3.27
N ASP A 301 -15.37 -17.72 4.23
CA ASP A 301 -14.71 -18.96 4.62
C ASP A 301 -15.23 -19.58 5.91
N HIS A 302 -16.53 -19.84 5.89
CA HIS A 302 -16.94 -21.21 6.20
C HIS A 302 -16.68 -22.17 5.01
N GLN A 303 -16.42 -21.69 3.79
CA GLN A 303 -16.10 -22.54 2.60
C GLN A 303 -14.58 -22.65 2.25
N CYS A 304 -13.72 -21.69 2.65
CA CYS A 304 -12.24 -21.75 2.64
C CYS A 304 -11.61 -23.00 3.27
N LYS A 305 -12.36 -23.66 4.17
CA LYS A 305 -11.90 -24.88 4.87
C LYS A 305 -11.94 -26.11 3.98
N GLU A 306 -12.64 -26.10 2.85
CA GLU A 306 -12.84 -27.28 2.00
C GLU A 306 -11.78 -27.44 0.89
N GLY A 307 -10.86 -26.47 0.75
CA GLY A 307 -9.81 -26.49 -0.29
C GLY A 307 -8.40 -26.78 0.20
N CYS A 308 -8.12 -26.66 1.51
CA CYS A 308 -6.74 -26.80 1.98
C CYS A 308 -6.28 -28.25 1.97
N THR A 309 -5.29 -28.55 1.13
CA THR A 309 -4.64 -29.86 1.17
C THR A 309 -3.86 -30.03 2.49
N LYS A 310 -3.51 -31.27 2.85
CA LYS A 310 -2.70 -31.53 4.04
C LYS A 310 -1.37 -30.77 3.99
N GLU A 311 -0.81 -30.54 2.80
CA GLU A 311 0.41 -29.77 2.61
C GLU A 311 0.24 -28.28 2.97
N GLU A 312 -0.89 -27.66 2.63
CA GLU A 312 -1.18 -26.26 2.98
C GLU A 312 -1.39 -26.08 4.49
N LEU A 313 -2.02 -27.06 5.14
CA LEU A 313 -2.13 -27.11 6.62
C LEU A 313 -0.76 -27.24 7.30
N VAL A 314 0.16 -28.01 6.72
CA VAL A 314 1.56 -28.11 7.20
C VAL A 314 2.31 -26.81 6.98
N LEU A 315 2.10 -26.15 5.84
CA LEU A 315 2.68 -24.83 5.56
C LEU A 315 2.19 -23.79 6.55
N ARG A 316 0.88 -23.72 6.81
CA ARG A 316 0.29 -22.86 7.82
C ARG A 316 0.92 -23.09 9.20
N LYS A 317 0.99 -24.33 9.67
CA LYS A 317 1.62 -24.67 10.95
C LYS A 317 3.11 -24.33 11.01
N SER A 318 3.82 -24.48 9.89
CA SER A 318 5.24 -24.13 9.79
C SER A 318 5.45 -22.61 9.82
N VAL A 319 4.56 -21.85 9.18
CA VAL A 319 4.53 -20.39 9.20
C VAL A 319 4.15 -19.87 10.59
N GLU A 320 3.08 -20.36 11.20
CA GLU A 320 2.67 -20.04 12.58
C GLU A 320 3.82 -20.34 13.55
N LYS A 321 4.46 -21.51 13.44
CA LYS A 321 5.62 -21.87 14.26
C LYS A 321 6.82 -20.95 14.01
N ALA A 322 7.09 -20.55 12.77
CA ALA A 322 8.16 -19.60 12.44
C ALA A 322 7.87 -18.17 12.93
N LEU A 323 6.60 -17.79 12.99
CA LEU A 323 6.16 -16.50 13.54
C LEU A 323 6.23 -16.48 15.07
N MET A 324 5.94 -17.60 15.73
CA MET A 324 5.80 -17.69 17.19
C MET A 324 7.06 -18.15 17.94
N SER A 325 8.19 -18.45 17.28
CA SER A 325 9.21 -19.27 17.96
C SER A 325 10.09 -18.58 19.03
N ASP A 326 10.40 -17.28 19.07
CA ASP A 326 11.55 -16.87 19.91
C ASP A 326 11.62 -15.43 20.49
N THR A 327 10.53 -14.77 20.91
CA THR A 327 10.69 -13.55 21.77
C THR A 327 9.55 -13.35 22.79
N PRO A 328 9.83 -13.28 24.11
CA PRO A 328 8.81 -12.98 25.13
C PRO A 328 8.36 -11.50 25.18
N ASP A 329 8.95 -10.61 24.38
CA ASP A 329 8.63 -9.17 24.30
C ASP A 329 8.05 -8.78 22.93
N GLU A 330 7.15 -9.59 22.37
CA GLU A 330 6.53 -9.24 21.08
C GLU A 330 5.68 -7.96 21.20
N PRO A 331 5.85 -7.03 20.24
CA PRO A 331 5.09 -5.79 20.24
C PRO A 331 3.60 -6.08 20.01
N ARG A 332 2.77 -5.67 20.97
CA ARG A 332 1.32 -5.85 20.98
C ARG A 332 0.62 -4.88 20.01
N PHE A 333 0.91 -4.96 18.72
CA PHE A 333 0.12 -4.29 17.68
C PHE A 333 -0.93 -5.28 17.17
N GLY A 334 -2.21 -4.97 17.43
CA GLY A 334 -3.31 -5.92 17.19
C GLY A 334 -3.26 -7.05 18.21
N HIS A 335 -4.23 -7.14 19.12
CA HIS A 335 -4.26 -8.12 20.20
C HIS A 335 -4.62 -9.55 19.73
N GLY A 336 -4.33 -9.90 18.47
CA GLY A 336 -4.85 -11.07 17.79
C GLY A 336 -3.80 -12.01 17.26
N GLU A 337 -4.15 -13.30 17.28
CA GLU A 337 -3.42 -14.35 16.57
C GLU A 337 -3.43 -14.06 15.06
N ILE A 338 -2.31 -13.57 14.52
CA ILE A 338 -2.20 -13.32 13.08
C ILE A 338 -2.48 -14.61 12.33
N THR A 339 -3.55 -14.61 11.55
CA THR A 339 -3.92 -15.75 10.73
C THR A 339 -3.36 -15.56 9.35
N VAL A 340 -2.37 -16.39 8.99
CA VAL A 340 -1.88 -16.49 7.61
C VAL A 340 -2.71 -17.53 6.87
N ARG A 341 -3.34 -17.11 5.77
CA ARG A 341 -4.09 -17.96 4.86
C ARG A 341 -3.40 -17.94 3.50
N MET A 342 -3.24 -19.11 2.90
CA MET A 342 -2.81 -19.19 1.52
C MET A 342 -4.02 -19.52 0.68
N THR A 343 -4.20 -18.78 -0.41
CA THR A 343 -5.21 -19.09 -1.40
C THR A 343 -4.59 -19.95 -2.50
N PRO A 344 -5.38 -20.81 -3.15
CA PRO A 344 -4.95 -21.48 -4.36
C PRO A 344 -4.47 -20.47 -5.41
N PRO A 345 -3.55 -20.87 -6.31
CA PRO A 345 -3.21 -20.08 -7.48
C PRO A 345 -4.46 -19.75 -8.31
N MET A 346 -4.65 -18.49 -8.62
CA MET A 346 -5.73 -17.96 -9.45
C MET A 346 -5.12 -17.36 -10.71
N ALA A 347 -5.60 -17.76 -11.88
CA ALA A 347 -5.16 -17.13 -13.12
C ALA A 347 -5.57 -15.64 -13.13
N VAL A 348 -4.67 -14.76 -13.59
CA VAL A 348 -5.05 -13.37 -13.85
C VAL A 348 -6.18 -13.38 -14.87
N GLN A 349 -7.29 -12.75 -14.50
CA GLN A 349 -8.49 -12.72 -15.32
C GLN A 349 -8.47 -11.53 -16.26
N ASP A 350 -9.32 -11.61 -17.28
CA ASP A 350 -9.61 -10.45 -18.10
C ASP A 350 -10.25 -9.33 -17.28
N LEU A 351 -10.06 -8.10 -17.77
CA LEU A 351 -10.85 -6.95 -17.34
C LEU A 351 -12.36 -7.24 -17.46
N ALA A 352 -13.15 -6.57 -16.62
CA ALA A 352 -14.60 -6.57 -16.71
C ALA A 352 -15.02 -6.18 -18.15
N PRO A 353 -16.08 -6.79 -18.72
CA PRO A 353 -16.35 -6.70 -20.17
C PRO A 353 -16.37 -5.27 -20.73
N GLN A 354 -16.92 -4.32 -19.99
CA GLN A 354 -16.97 -2.90 -20.39
C GLN A 354 -15.57 -2.28 -20.51
N LEU A 355 -14.69 -2.52 -19.53
CA LEU A 355 -13.32 -2.00 -19.51
C LEU A 355 -12.45 -2.74 -20.53
N LEU A 356 -12.67 -4.05 -20.68
CA LEU A 356 -11.96 -4.86 -21.67
C LEU A 356 -12.22 -4.34 -23.09
N GLU A 357 -13.48 -4.04 -23.43
CA GLU A 357 -13.80 -3.51 -24.74
C GLU A 357 -13.18 -2.13 -24.97
N LYS A 358 -13.21 -1.25 -23.96
CA LYS A 358 -12.52 0.05 -24.02
C LYS A 358 -11.02 -0.11 -24.26
N VAL A 359 -10.33 -0.99 -23.52
CA VAL A 359 -8.91 -1.28 -23.73
C VAL A 359 -8.65 -1.84 -25.12
N LYS A 360 -9.53 -2.70 -25.67
CA LYS A 360 -9.40 -3.22 -27.03
C LYS A 360 -9.57 -2.14 -28.09
N VAL A 361 -10.50 -1.19 -27.91
CA VAL A 361 -10.64 -0.03 -28.79
C VAL A 361 -9.38 0.82 -28.74
N HIS A 362 -8.95 1.22 -27.53
CA HIS A 362 -7.71 1.97 -27.30
C HIS A 362 -6.50 1.31 -28.00
N ASN A 363 -6.25 0.03 -27.72
CA ASN A 363 -5.13 -0.70 -28.29
C ASN A 363 -5.17 -0.80 -29.82
N ARG A 364 -6.37 -0.83 -30.44
CA ARG A 364 -6.50 -0.77 -31.91
C ARG A 364 -6.12 0.60 -32.44
N GLU A 365 -6.54 1.67 -31.77
CA GLU A 365 -6.21 3.04 -32.15
C GLU A 365 -4.70 3.30 -32.05
N VAL A 366 -4.07 2.95 -30.92
CA VAL A 366 -2.61 3.08 -30.74
C VAL A 366 -1.85 2.34 -31.83
N LYS A 367 -2.25 1.10 -32.16
CA LYS A 367 -1.64 0.32 -33.25
C LYS A 367 -1.80 0.96 -34.63
N SER A 368 -2.92 1.63 -34.88
CA SER A 368 -3.16 2.31 -36.16
C SER A 368 -2.27 3.53 -36.36
N VAL A 369 -1.97 4.25 -35.27
CA VAL A 369 -1.11 5.45 -35.29
C VAL A 369 0.37 5.06 -35.23
N HIS A 370 0.71 4.00 -34.49
CA HIS A 370 2.08 3.57 -34.24
C HIS A 370 2.31 2.10 -34.64
N PRO A 371 2.28 1.76 -35.95
CA PRO A 371 2.37 0.37 -36.41
C PRO A 371 3.71 -0.31 -36.11
N LYS A 372 4.77 0.49 -35.89
CA LYS A 372 6.11 -0.01 -35.52
C LYS A 372 6.29 -0.20 -34.02
N GLN A 373 5.32 0.20 -33.22
CA GLN A 373 5.37 -0.03 -31.80
C GLN A 373 5.25 -1.54 -31.58
N LYS A 374 6.42 -2.17 -31.37
CA LYS A 374 6.47 -3.58 -31.01
C LYS A 374 5.52 -3.74 -29.83
N GLN A 375 4.60 -4.69 -29.93
CA GLN A 375 3.96 -5.21 -28.74
C GLN A 375 5.11 -5.51 -27.76
N LEU A 376 5.20 -4.73 -26.67
CA LEU A 376 5.74 -5.27 -25.42
C LEU A 376 5.10 -6.64 -25.26
N LYS A 377 5.88 -7.66 -24.88
CA LYS A 377 5.45 -9.07 -24.82
C LYS A 377 4.21 -9.24 -23.93
N GLY A 378 3.05 -8.85 -24.45
CA GLY A 378 1.74 -9.04 -23.88
C GLY A 378 1.24 -10.41 -24.30
N LEU A 379 0.31 -10.93 -23.52
CA LEU A 379 -0.19 -12.30 -23.63
C LEU A 379 -0.71 -12.65 -25.04
N ASP A 380 -1.22 -11.67 -25.79
CA ASP A 380 -1.75 -11.87 -27.14
C ASP A 380 -0.69 -12.10 -28.24
N ALA A 381 0.62 -12.09 -27.94
CA ALA A 381 1.71 -12.04 -28.93
C ALA A 381 2.75 -13.18 -28.85
N TYR A 382 2.51 -14.24 -28.07
CA TYR A 382 3.47 -15.34 -27.94
C TYR A 382 3.34 -16.36 -29.09
N GLU A 383 3.97 -16.07 -30.23
CA GLU A 383 4.39 -17.13 -31.17
C GLU A 383 5.69 -17.77 -30.66
N VAL A 384 5.59 -18.99 -30.11
CA VAL A 384 6.75 -19.74 -29.61
C VAL A 384 7.63 -20.19 -30.80
N PRO A 385 8.95 -19.92 -30.79
CA PRO A 385 9.87 -20.53 -31.74
C PRO A 385 9.79 -22.07 -31.60
N LYS A 386 9.53 -22.77 -32.72
CA LYS A 386 9.49 -24.24 -32.77
C LYS A 386 10.89 -24.84 -32.55
N GLU A 387 11.43 -24.77 -31.35
CA GLU A 387 12.61 -25.55 -30.98
C GLU A 387 12.18 -26.96 -30.56
N LYS A 388 12.81 -27.96 -31.19
CA LYS A 388 12.62 -29.38 -30.86
C LYS A 388 13.19 -29.63 -29.46
N ILE A 389 12.34 -29.59 -28.45
CA ILE A 389 12.69 -30.03 -27.10
C ILE A 389 12.94 -31.54 -27.15
N LYS A 390 14.20 -31.95 -27.00
CA LYS A 390 14.56 -33.33 -26.66
C LYS A 390 14.21 -33.54 -25.19
N THR A 391 13.16 -34.30 -24.93
CA THR A 391 12.79 -34.74 -23.57
C THR A 391 13.80 -35.77 -23.08
N GLU A 392 14.73 -35.38 -22.21
CA GLU A 392 15.46 -36.32 -21.35
C GLU A 392 14.61 -36.69 -20.14
N LYS A 393 14.24 -37.97 -20.03
CA LYS A 393 13.62 -38.53 -18.83
C LYS A 393 14.66 -38.60 -17.71
N LYS A 394 14.59 -37.73 -16.71
CA LYS A 394 15.27 -37.93 -15.41
C LYS A 394 14.23 -38.36 -14.36
N GLY A 395 14.48 -39.54 -13.78
CA GLY A 395 13.61 -40.20 -12.81
C GLY A 395 13.69 -39.61 -11.38
N PRO A 396 13.00 -40.27 -10.42
CA PRO A 396 12.58 -39.67 -9.16
C PRO A 396 13.67 -39.77 -8.10
N ASP A 397 14.61 -38.83 -8.08
CA ASP A 397 15.65 -38.76 -7.03
C ASP A 397 15.76 -37.38 -6.34
N MET A 398 14.83 -36.46 -6.64
CA MET A 398 14.84 -35.10 -6.06
C MET A 398 14.26 -35.02 -4.63
N LEU A 399 13.42 -35.97 -4.22
CA LEU A 399 12.75 -35.94 -2.92
C LEU A 399 13.64 -36.28 -1.73
N LYS A 400 14.78 -36.95 -1.93
CA LYS A 400 15.75 -37.23 -0.85
C LYS A 400 16.75 -36.09 -0.60
N LYS A 401 16.96 -35.18 -1.56
CA LYS A 401 17.87 -34.03 -1.40
C LYS A 401 17.27 -32.84 -0.64
N LEU A 402 15.94 -32.77 -0.51
CA LEU A 402 15.28 -31.67 0.19
C LEU A 402 15.41 -31.71 1.72
N ASN A 403 15.62 -32.89 2.32
CA ASN A 403 15.62 -33.05 3.78
C ASN A 403 16.98 -32.74 4.46
N THR A 404 18.03 -32.38 3.71
CA THR A 404 19.37 -32.14 4.26
C THR A 404 20.00 -30.81 3.86
N MET A 405 19.29 -29.92 3.15
CA MET A 405 19.81 -28.58 2.84
C MET A 405 19.50 -27.63 4.00
N THR A 406 20.54 -27.19 4.72
CA THR A 406 20.50 -25.94 5.47
C THR A 406 20.21 -24.81 4.49
N MET A 407 19.15 -24.03 4.76
CA MET A 407 18.63 -23.04 3.81
C MET A 407 19.69 -21.96 3.52
N PRO A 408 20.07 -21.75 2.25
CA PRO A 408 20.83 -20.57 1.87
C PRO A 408 19.94 -19.35 2.07
N GLY A 409 20.37 -18.39 2.91
CA GLY A 409 19.66 -17.13 3.13
C GLY A 409 19.41 -16.80 4.61
N THR A 410 19.32 -17.77 5.52
CA THR A 410 19.14 -17.44 6.95
C THR A 410 20.35 -16.74 7.57
N GLU A 411 21.56 -17.04 7.09
CA GLU A 411 22.79 -16.33 7.48
C GLU A 411 22.82 -14.92 6.89
N ASP A 412 22.47 -14.73 5.61
CA ASP A 412 22.42 -13.40 4.99
C ASP A 412 21.38 -12.48 5.63
N TYR A 413 20.24 -13.03 6.07
CA TYR A 413 19.24 -12.28 6.83
C TYR A 413 19.71 -11.94 8.25
N ARG A 414 20.37 -12.87 8.95
CA ARG A 414 20.96 -12.59 10.28
C ARG A 414 22.11 -11.59 10.18
N LEU A 415 22.89 -11.66 9.11
CA LEU A 415 23.95 -10.71 8.81
C LEU A 415 23.36 -9.33 8.50
N ALA A 416 22.32 -9.26 7.65
CA ALA A 416 21.61 -8.01 7.38
C ALA A 416 20.95 -7.42 8.64
N GLU A 417 20.39 -8.25 9.52
CA GLU A 417 19.82 -7.82 10.80
C GLU A 417 20.90 -7.33 11.77
N ARG A 418 22.07 -7.96 11.79
CA ARG A 418 23.25 -7.49 12.53
C ARG A 418 23.77 -6.17 11.94
N GLU A 419 23.99 -6.09 10.63
CA GLU A 419 24.47 -4.89 9.94
C GLU A 419 23.52 -3.71 10.12
N LEU A 420 22.21 -3.94 10.14
CA LEU A 420 21.23 -2.91 10.46
C LEU A 420 21.40 -2.42 11.90
N LYS A 421 21.53 -3.32 12.89
CA LYS A 421 21.81 -2.96 14.29
C LYS A 421 23.11 -2.13 14.39
N THR A 422 24.19 -2.54 13.71
CA THR A 422 25.47 -1.84 13.73
C THR A 422 25.41 -0.47 13.02
N SER A 423 24.67 -0.36 11.92
CA SER A 423 24.51 0.90 11.16
C SER A 423 23.68 1.93 11.95
N THR A 424 22.66 1.47 12.67
CA THR A 424 21.82 2.32 13.52
C THR A 424 22.61 2.85 14.72
N GLU A 425 23.51 2.05 15.29
CA GLU A 425 24.45 2.48 16.35
C GLU A 425 25.52 3.46 15.82
N SER A 426 26.01 3.25 14.59
CA SER A 426 26.99 4.12 13.94
C SER A 426 26.44 5.51 13.58
N MET A 427 25.14 5.66 13.33
CA MET A 427 24.52 6.97 13.07
C MET A 427 24.24 7.78 14.35
N LEU A 428 24.37 7.16 15.53
CA LEU A 428 24.14 7.82 16.83
C LEU A 428 25.43 8.39 17.46
N SER A 429 26.60 8.11 16.88
CA SER A 429 27.88 8.67 17.32
C SER A 429 28.32 9.84 16.42
N LEU A 430 27.69 11.00 16.57
CA LEU A 430 28.29 12.26 16.09
C LEU A 430 29.35 12.73 17.09
N PRO A 431 30.55 13.15 16.64
CA PRO A 431 31.54 13.71 17.55
C PRO A 431 31.02 15.04 18.12
N GLN A 432 30.98 15.14 19.45
CA GLN A 432 30.74 16.41 20.13
C GLN A 432 31.85 17.39 19.73
N ALA A 433 31.47 18.49 19.08
CA ALA A 433 32.39 19.57 18.78
C ALA A 433 32.88 20.22 20.08
N PRO A 434 34.17 20.63 20.18
CA PRO A 434 34.69 21.25 21.38
C PRO A 434 34.06 22.64 21.59
N MET A 435 33.53 22.87 22.80
CA MET A 435 33.05 24.18 23.22
C MET A 435 34.21 25.19 23.24
N MET A 436 34.17 26.16 22.33
CA MET A 436 35.01 27.35 22.41
C MET A 436 34.43 28.29 23.47
N SER A 437 35.17 28.46 24.58
CA SER A 437 34.89 29.44 25.62
C SER A 437 35.22 30.85 25.12
N HIS A 438 34.21 31.68 24.88
CA HIS A 438 34.41 33.12 24.73
C HIS A 438 34.41 33.79 26.11
N GLN A 439 35.58 34.25 26.51
CA GLN A 439 35.76 35.28 27.53
C GLN A 439 35.13 36.59 27.02
N TYR A 440 34.21 37.17 27.79
CA TYR A 440 33.88 38.60 27.66
C TYR A 440 34.26 39.31 28.96
N SER A 441 35.03 40.36 28.77
CA SER A 441 35.64 41.22 29.75
C SER A 441 34.65 42.21 30.36
N ASN A 442 34.90 42.55 31.62
CA ASN A 442 34.27 43.60 32.40
C ASN A 442 34.45 44.98 31.75
N HIS A 443 33.37 45.76 31.68
CA HIS A 443 33.45 47.21 31.88
C HIS A 443 32.24 47.74 32.67
N GLN A 444 32.56 48.27 33.86
CA GLN A 444 31.71 49.14 34.67
C GLN A 444 31.71 50.58 34.12
N LYS A 445 30.54 51.25 34.20
CA LYS A 445 30.32 52.65 34.64
C LYS A 445 28.80 52.91 34.55
N GLN A 446 28.10 52.96 35.68
CA GLN A 446 27.80 54.13 36.53
C GLN A 446 26.70 55.09 36.01
N ASN A 447 25.76 55.32 36.93
CA ASN A 447 24.88 56.48 37.15
C ASN A 447 23.48 56.51 36.51
N GLY A 448 22.49 56.77 37.36
CA GLY A 448 21.20 57.34 36.95
C GLY A 448 19.99 56.90 37.77
N SER A 449 19.92 57.28 39.05
CA SER A 449 18.66 57.30 39.78
C SER A 449 17.72 58.37 39.23
N LEU A 450 16.42 58.09 39.12
CA LEU A 450 15.37 59.01 39.61
C LEU A 450 13.99 58.33 39.59
N LYS A 451 13.31 58.52 40.72
CA LYS A 451 11.93 58.15 41.00
C LYS A 451 10.95 59.19 40.42
N GLU A 452 9.71 58.72 40.32
CA GLU A 452 8.45 59.41 40.67
C GLU A 452 7.58 60.12 39.60
N ARG A 453 6.30 59.70 39.66
CA ARG A 453 5.03 60.42 39.38
C ARG A 453 4.72 60.80 37.93
N ALA A 454 3.47 61.07 37.54
CA ALA A 454 2.11 60.61 37.84
C ALA A 454 1.21 61.45 36.90
N LYS A 455 0.02 60.93 36.57
CA LYS A 455 -1.20 61.64 36.16
C LYS A 455 -1.41 62.15 34.72
N ASP A 456 -2.59 61.73 34.23
CA ASP A 456 -3.69 62.48 33.63
C ASP A 456 -3.81 62.74 32.11
N SER A 457 -5.09 62.70 31.71
CA SER A 457 -5.77 63.01 30.43
C SER A 457 -5.67 61.92 29.35
N GLY A 458 -6.74 61.29 28.83
CA GLY A 458 -8.16 61.60 28.85
C GLY A 458 -8.58 62.33 27.57
N VAL A 459 -8.93 61.61 26.49
CA VAL A 459 -9.82 62.10 25.42
C VAL A 459 -10.58 60.92 24.80
N SER A 460 -11.90 61.07 24.78
CA SER A 460 -12.95 60.24 24.19
C SER A 460 -13.10 60.49 22.69
N GLN A 461 -13.49 59.47 21.91
CA GLN A 461 -14.28 59.55 20.67
C GLN A 461 -14.40 58.11 20.10
N GLU A 462 -15.48 57.63 19.51
CA GLU A 462 -16.90 57.97 19.44
C GLU A 462 -17.51 56.72 18.78
N PHE A 463 -18.57 56.15 19.38
CA PHE A 463 -19.37 55.11 18.75
C PHE A 463 -20.28 55.77 17.72
N SER A 464 -20.30 55.29 16.48
CA SER A 464 -21.44 55.51 15.60
C SER A 464 -21.87 54.19 14.95
N SER A 465 -23.15 53.92 15.19
CA SER A 465 -23.92 52.77 14.78
C SER A 465 -24.89 53.24 13.72
N GLU A 466 -24.81 52.76 12.48
CA GLU A 466 -25.95 52.81 11.53
C GLU A 466 -25.94 51.60 10.58
N ASN A 467 -26.88 50.69 10.84
CA ASN A 467 -27.64 49.95 9.81
C ASN A 467 -28.76 50.91 9.34
N PRO A 468 -29.34 50.84 8.11
CA PRO A 468 -30.03 49.63 7.63
C PRO A 468 -30.13 49.45 6.09
N LEU A 469 -30.85 48.38 5.69
CA LEU A 469 -31.65 48.16 4.45
C LEU A 469 -31.25 46.97 3.55
N ASN A 470 -31.78 45.80 3.91
CA ASN A 470 -32.91 45.15 3.23
C ASN A 470 -33.03 45.31 1.69
N ILE A 471 -32.59 44.30 0.91
CA ILE A 471 -33.18 43.99 -0.40
C ILE A 471 -33.32 42.47 -0.56
N SER A 472 -34.57 42.02 -0.57
CA SER A 472 -35.01 40.70 -1.02
C SER A 472 -34.92 40.64 -2.56
N ARG A 473 -34.34 39.57 -3.11
CA ARG A 473 -34.60 39.16 -4.50
C ARG A 473 -35.14 37.73 -4.53
N LYS A 474 -36.46 37.65 -4.77
CA LYS A 474 -37.10 36.55 -5.49
C LYS A 474 -36.88 36.78 -6.99
N SER A 475 -36.45 35.75 -7.71
CA SER A 475 -36.85 35.56 -9.12
C SER A 475 -36.65 34.10 -9.50
N THR A 476 -37.71 33.30 -9.61
CA THR A 476 -38.58 33.07 -10.79
C THR A 476 -38.11 31.83 -11.57
N ILE A 477 -38.84 30.75 -11.33
CA ILE A 477 -38.97 29.58 -12.20
C ILE A 477 -39.69 30.02 -13.48
N GLY A 478 -39.20 29.59 -14.64
CA GLY A 478 -39.86 29.85 -15.92
C GLY A 478 -39.41 28.90 -17.04
N LYS A 479 -40.21 27.84 -17.22
CA LYS A 479 -40.43 26.96 -18.39
C LYS A 479 -39.25 26.38 -19.15
#